data_AF-A0A1Q7ZSB1-F1
#
_entry.id   AF-A0A1Q7ZSB1-F1
#
_cell.length_a   1.000
_cell.length_b   1.000
_cell.length_c   1.000
_cell.angle_alpha   90.00
_cell.angle_beta   90.00
_cell.angle_gamma   90.00
#
_symmetry.space_group_name_H-M   'P 1'
#
loop_
_entity.id
_entity.type
_entity.pdbx_description
1 polymer ?
#
loop_
_entity_poly.entity_id
_entity_poly.type
_entity_poly.pdbx_seq_one_letter_code
_entity_poly.pdbx_strand_id
1 'polypeptide(L)'
;MRINILIAGGLILAVSILLLSSEIVASFFGFALGGLNVIIGILTPKAVGIVVPAAHLGPLRLSLDKAVIRTNIYAAAFSEKKLVLRKLSSANITVATALVLALLGAALAGPFGIIVGGITAFSLQEFVTQRRRDEINKKNLLYPMDRGDLEFPYEELDQVQLLRNRLQLYLKDRVVRIAISRKYSKILGPVLENIIPAKIQSEPLPSGRAP
;
A
#
# COMPACT_ATOMS: atom_id res chain seq x y z
N MET A 1 3.13 11.01 -0.44
CA MET A 1 1.81 10.66 -0.99
C MET A 1 0.78 11.72 -0.70
N ARG A 2 0.42 12.01 0.56
CA ARG A 2 -0.52 13.11 0.92
C ARG A 2 -0.21 14.44 0.24
N ILE A 3 1.03 14.92 0.37
CA ILE A 3 1.47 16.18 -0.25
C ILE A 3 1.32 16.14 -1.78
N ASN A 4 1.65 15.02 -2.41
CA ASN A 4 1.53 14.86 -3.87
C ASN A 4 0.06 14.94 -4.32
N ILE A 5 -0.87 14.37 -3.55
CA ILE A 5 -2.31 14.46 -3.83
C ILE A 5 -2.79 15.91 -3.73
N LEU A 6 -2.34 16.64 -2.69
CA LEU A 6 -2.65 18.07 -2.53
C LEU A 6 -2.09 18.93 -3.67
N ILE A 7 -0.83 18.71 -4.04
CA ILE A 7 -0.19 19.40 -5.17
C ILE A 7 -0.95 19.11 -6.46
N ALA A 8 -1.29 17.85 -6.72
CA ALA A 8 -2.04 17.47 -7.91
C ALA A 8 -3.42 18.14 -7.94
N GLY A 9 -4.15 18.16 -6.81
CA GLY A 9 -5.43 18.86 -6.68
C GLY A 9 -5.28 20.36 -6.95
N GLY A 10 -4.27 21.02 -6.36
CA GLY A 10 -3.98 22.43 -6.60
C GLY A 10 -3.65 22.75 -8.06
N LEU A 11 -2.84 21.90 -8.71
CA LEU A 11 -2.52 22.06 -10.14
C LEU A 11 -3.75 21.89 -11.02
N ILE A 12 -4.60 20.90 -10.75
CA ILE A 12 -5.86 20.71 -11.48
C ILE A 12 -6.75 21.95 -11.36
N LEU A 13 -6.89 22.49 -10.14
CA LEU A 13 -7.66 23.72 -9.90
C LEU A 13 -7.08 24.91 -10.68
N ALA A 14 -5.76 25.10 -10.65
CA ALA A 14 -5.10 26.18 -11.38
C ALA A 14 -5.32 26.07 -12.90
N VAL A 15 -5.18 24.88 -13.48
CA VAL A 15 -5.45 24.65 -14.90
C VAL A 15 -6.92 24.86 -15.23
N SER A 16 -7.83 24.49 -14.32
CA SER A 16 -9.27 24.70 -14.50
C SER A 16 -9.64 26.18 -14.58
N ILE A 17 -8.97 27.05 -13.82
CA ILE A 17 -9.14 28.52 -13.91
C ILE A 17 -8.76 29.01 -15.31
N LEU A 18 -7.66 28.52 -15.88
CA LEU A 18 -7.20 28.92 -17.21
C LEU A 18 -8.16 28.48 -18.32
N LEU A 19 -8.88 27.38 -18.13
CA LEU A 19 -9.85 26.84 -19.09
C LEU A 19 -11.23 27.50 -19.00
N LEU A 20 -11.48 28.38 -18.03
CA LEU A 20 -12.81 28.95 -17.78
C LEU A 20 -13.36 29.74 -18.98
N SER A 21 -12.48 30.39 -19.75
CA SER A 21 -12.85 31.21 -20.91
C SER A 21 -12.91 30.45 -22.23
N SER A 22 -12.22 29.30 -22.35
CA SER A 22 -12.09 28.55 -23.60
C SER A 22 -12.85 27.23 -23.61
N GLU A 23 -12.92 26.53 -22.48
CA GLU A 23 -13.55 25.21 -22.36
C GLU A 23 -14.30 25.06 -21.03
N ILE A 24 -15.47 25.71 -20.94
CA ILE A 24 -16.27 25.81 -19.72
C ILE A 24 -16.58 24.43 -19.09
N VAL A 25 -16.96 23.44 -19.90
CA VAL A 25 -17.28 22.09 -19.40
C VAL A 25 -16.04 21.41 -18.78
N ALA A 26 -14.89 21.51 -19.46
CA ALA A 26 -13.63 20.97 -18.97
C ALA A 26 -13.18 21.68 -17.68
N SER A 27 -13.38 23.00 -17.62
CA SER A 27 -13.12 23.80 -16.44
C SER A 27 -13.95 23.35 -15.23
N PHE A 28 -15.27 23.23 -15.35
CA PHE A 28 -16.13 22.77 -14.25
C PHE A 28 -15.77 21.35 -13.78
N PHE A 29 -15.51 20.45 -14.72
CA PHE A 29 -15.08 19.09 -14.40
C PHE A 29 -13.75 19.09 -13.64
N GLY A 30 -12.78 19.89 -14.11
CA GLY A 30 -11.50 20.08 -13.45
C GLY A 30 -11.64 20.70 -12.05
N PHE A 31 -12.50 21.69 -11.85
CA PHE A 31 -12.78 22.25 -10.52
C PHE A 31 -13.32 21.21 -9.55
N ALA A 32 -14.31 20.43 -9.98
CA ALA A 32 -14.91 19.39 -9.14
C ALA A 32 -13.87 18.34 -8.72
N LEU A 33 -13.09 17.82 -9.67
CA LEU A 33 -12.09 16.80 -9.38
C LEU A 33 -10.86 17.37 -8.66
N GLY A 34 -10.44 18.59 -8.97
CA GLY A 34 -9.37 19.28 -8.26
C GLY A 34 -9.73 19.50 -6.79
N GLY A 35 -10.94 20.00 -6.52
CA GLY A 35 -11.47 20.15 -5.17
C GLY A 35 -11.57 18.81 -4.44
N LEU A 36 -12.07 17.77 -5.10
CA LEU A 36 -12.11 16.42 -4.55
C LEU A 36 -10.71 15.90 -4.19
N ASN A 37 -9.71 16.09 -5.05
CA ASN A 37 -8.32 15.71 -4.77
C ASN A 37 -7.76 16.45 -3.55
N VAL A 38 -8.05 17.75 -3.41
CA VAL A 38 -7.63 18.53 -2.24
C VAL A 38 -8.29 17.97 -0.97
N ILE A 39 -9.59 17.74 -0.97
CA ILE A 39 -10.33 17.15 0.17
C ILE A 39 -9.73 15.79 0.52
N ILE A 40 -9.52 14.93 -0.47
CA ILE A 40 -8.89 13.62 -0.29
C ILE A 40 -7.50 13.79 0.32
N GLY A 41 -6.68 14.69 -0.18
CA GLY A 41 -5.34 14.96 0.34
C GLY A 41 -5.35 15.51 1.78
N ILE A 42 -6.37 16.26 2.18
CA ILE A 42 -6.52 16.72 3.57
C ILE A 42 -6.86 15.55 4.47
N LEU A 43 -7.82 14.70 4.06
CA LEU A 43 -8.35 13.60 4.85
C LEU A 43 -7.47 12.34 4.81
N THR A 44 -6.52 12.23 3.88
CA THR A 44 -5.66 11.05 3.74
C THR A 44 -4.72 10.91 4.95
N PRO A 45 -4.84 9.80 5.71
CA PRO A 45 -3.94 9.53 6.83
C PRO A 45 -2.48 9.41 6.40
N LYS A 46 -1.56 9.72 7.33
CA LYS A 46 -0.13 9.60 7.08
C LYS A 46 0.29 8.14 7.02
N ALA A 47 1.04 7.76 5.99
CA ALA A 47 1.62 6.43 5.93
C ALA A 47 2.65 6.23 7.06
N VAL A 48 2.46 5.19 7.89
CA VAL A 48 3.29 4.92 9.07
C VAL A 48 4.56 4.12 8.71
N GLY A 49 4.54 3.34 7.62
CA GLY A 49 5.70 2.58 7.17
C GLY A 49 5.92 1.28 7.95
N ILE A 50 6.80 1.33 8.94
CA ILE A 50 7.11 0.19 9.83
C ILE A 50 6.77 0.60 11.25
N VAL A 51 6.10 -0.30 11.98
CA VAL A 51 5.92 -0.15 13.43
C VAL A 51 6.47 -1.39 14.12
N VAL A 52 7.36 -1.20 15.08
CA VAL A 52 7.87 -2.23 15.99
C VAL A 52 7.35 -1.85 17.39
N PRO A 53 6.22 -2.45 17.85
CA PRO A 53 5.73 -2.21 19.19
C PRO A 53 6.74 -2.68 20.24
N ALA A 54 6.76 -2.05 21.41
CA ALA A 54 7.56 -2.55 22.51
C ALA A 54 7.08 -3.96 22.92
N ALA A 55 8.02 -4.86 23.23
CA ALA A 55 7.73 -6.28 23.40
C ALA A 55 6.73 -6.63 24.52
N HIS A 56 6.44 -5.71 25.44
CA HIS A 56 5.48 -5.90 26.52
C HIS A 56 4.03 -5.51 26.15
N LEU A 57 3.81 -4.90 24.98
CA LEU A 57 2.51 -4.35 24.58
C LEU A 57 1.58 -5.37 23.90
N GLY A 58 2.00 -6.62 23.74
CA GLY A 58 1.17 -7.70 23.23
C GLY A 58 1.86 -8.61 22.20
N PRO A 59 1.08 -9.49 21.53
CA PRO A 59 1.60 -10.52 20.62
C PRO A 59 2.11 -9.98 19.28
N LEU A 60 1.81 -8.72 18.94
CA LEU A 60 2.29 -8.07 17.73
C LEU A 60 3.73 -7.63 17.92
N ARG A 61 4.65 -8.17 17.11
CA ARG A 61 6.07 -7.87 17.19
C ARG A 61 6.54 -6.88 16.12
N LEU A 62 5.88 -6.89 14.97
CA LEU A 62 6.21 -6.01 13.85
C LEU A 62 4.98 -5.85 12.96
N SER A 63 4.76 -4.65 12.44
CA SER A 63 3.79 -4.42 11.37
C SER A 63 4.39 -3.59 10.24
N LEU A 64 4.02 -3.95 9.01
CA LEU A 64 4.38 -3.27 7.78
C LEU A 64 3.13 -2.77 7.09
N ASP A 65 3.19 -1.53 6.66
CA ASP A 65 2.04 -0.80 6.16
C ASP A 65 1.71 -1.11 4.69
N LYS A 66 2.68 -1.64 3.93
CA LYS A 66 2.55 -2.08 2.55
C LYS A 66 3.44 -3.29 2.27
N ALA A 67 2.79 -4.41 1.96
CA ALA A 67 3.38 -5.62 1.41
C ALA A 67 2.56 -6.05 0.19
N VAL A 68 3.19 -6.56 -0.87
CA VAL A 68 2.49 -6.87 -2.13
C VAL A 68 2.69 -8.33 -2.52
N ILE A 69 1.58 -9.03 -2.75
CA ILE A 69 1.60 -10.37 -3.36
C ILE A 69 0.85 -10.28 -4.68
N ARG A 70 1.54 -10.59 -5.78
CA ARG A 70 1.02 -10.45 -7.15
C ARG A 70 0.47 -9.03 -7.36
N THR A 71 -0.85 -8.87 -7.49
CA THR A 71 -1.54 -7.59 -7.67
C THR A 71 -2.23 -7.09 -6.40
N ASN A 72 -2.19 -7.82 -5.30
CA ASN A 72 -2.86 -7.44 -4.06
C ASN A 72 -1.90 -6.73 -3.10
N ILE A 73 -2.38 -5.68 -2.44
CA ILE A 73 -1.66 -4.88 -1.46
C ILE A 73 -2.20 -5.24 -0.08
N TYR A 74 -1.29 -5.50 0.86
CA TYR A 74 -1.57 -5.95 2.21
C TYR A 74 -0.88 -5.06 3.25
N ALA A 75 -1.45 -4.99 4.44
CA ALA A 75 -0.71 -4.70 5.66
C ALA A 75 -0.21 -6.04 6.22
N ALA A 76 1.06 -6.12 6.58
CA ALA A 76 1.64 -7.33 7.16
C ALA A 76 1.80 -7.15 8.67
N ALA A 77 1.51 -8.19 9.43
CA ALA A 77 1.66 -8.24 10.87
C ALA A 77 2.37 -9.53 11.26
N PHE A 78 3.46 -9.39 11.99
CA PHE A 78 4.28 -10.50 12.48
C PHE A 78 4.06 -10.65 13.97
N SER A 79 3.80 -11.88 14.39
CA SER A 79 3.90 -12.32 15.78
C SER A 79 5.00 -13.37 15.90
N GLU A 80 5.23 -13.87 17.10
CA GLU A 80 6.19 -14.97 17.35
C GLU A 80 5.77 -16.31 16.74
N LYS A 81 4.48 -16.45 16.38
CA LYS A 81 3.92 -17.72 15.91
C LYS A 81 3.52 -17.71 14.45
N LYS A 82 3.23 -16.53 13.89
CA LYS A 82 2.63 -16.41 12.56
C LYS A 82 2.86 -15.04 11.92
N LEU A 83 2.78 -15.05 10.60
CA LEU A 83 2.65 -13.88 9.74
C LEU A 83 1.21 -13.78 9.23
N VAL A 84 0.57 -12.62 9.43
CA VAL A 84 -0.76 -12.31 8.92
C VAL A 84 -0.67 -11.19 7.90
N LEU A 85 -1.33 -11.34 6.76
CA LEU A 85 -1.45 -10.34 5.72
C LEU A 85 -2.91 -9.92 5.59
N ARG A 86 -3.20 -8.70 6.01
CA ARG A 86 -4.53 -8.09 5.92
C ARG A 86 -4.67 -7.37 4.59
N LYS A 87 -5.62 -7.76 3.75
CA LYS A 87 -5.79 -7.21 2.41
C LYS A 87 -6.26 -5.75 2.50
N LEU A 88 -5.49 -4.83 1.92
CA LEU A 88 -5.84 -3.41 1.84
C LEU A 88 -6.56 -3.11 0.54
N SER A 89 -5.95 -3.46 -0.59
CA SER A 89 -6.46 -3.14 -1.93
C SER A 89 -5.91 -4.13 -2.97
N SER A 90 -6.29 -3.93 -4.22
CA SER A 90 -5.68 -4.62 -5.36
C SER A 90 -5.41 -3.64 -6.49
N ALA A 91 -4.28 -3.82 -7.16
CA ALA A 91 -3.90 -3.07 -8.35
C ALA A 91 -4.96 -3.22 -9.46
N ASN A 92 -5.67 -4.35 -9.54
CA ASN A 92 -6.74 -4.55 -10.51
C ASN A 92 -7.88 -3.54 -10.29
N ILE A 93 -8.26 -3.31 -9.02
CA ILE A 93 -9.26 -2.29 -8.68
C ILE A 93 -8.72 -0.90 -9.02
N THR A 94 -7.46 -0.61 -8.68
CA THR A 94 -6.83 0.68 -9.04
C THR A 94 -6.91 0.94 -10.55
N VAL A 95 -6.51 -0.04 -11.37
CA VAL A 95 -6.50 0.07 -12.82
C VAL A 95 -7.91 0.22 -13.37
N ALA A 96 -8.87 -0.56 -12.86
CA ALA A 96 -10.26 -0.46 -13.27
C ALA A 96 -10.85 0.92 -12.94
N THR A 97 -10.64 1.44 -11.73
CA THR A 97 -11.10 2.78 -11.33
C THR A 97 -10.43 3.87 -12.17
N ALA A 98 -9.14 3.76 -12.45
CA ALA A 98 -8.42 4.70 -13.30
C ALA A 98 -8.96 4.69 -14.74
N LEU A 99 -9.23 3.51 -15.30
CA LEU A 99 -9.79 3.39 -16.64
C LEU A 99 -11.19 4.01 -16.72
N VAL A 100 -12.07 3.70 -15.76
CA VAL A 100 -13.44 4.24 -15.71
C VAL A 100 -13.41 5.77 -15.61
N LEU A 101 -12.61 6.32 -14.69
CA LEU A 101 -12.51 7.78 -14.53
C LEU A 101 -11.83 8.46 -15.72
N ALA A 102 -10.86 7.82 -16.36
CA ALA A 102 -10.24 8.33 -17.57
C ALA A 102 -11.22 8.36 -18.75
N LEU A 103 -12.04 7.31 -18.93
CA LEU A 103 -13.04 7.26 -19.99
C LEU A 103 -14.17 8.28 -19.77
N LEU A 104 -14.66 8.41 -18.54
CA LEU A 104 -15.62 9.46 -18.17
C LEU A 104 -15.02 10.85 -18.37
N GLY A 105 -13.76 11.05 -17.97
CA GLY A 105 -13.04 12.29 -18.19
C GLY A 105 -12.87 12.61 -19.68
N ALA A 106 -12.52 11.62 -20.51
CA ALA A 106 -12.41 11.78 -21.96
C ALA A 106 -13.72 12.28 -22.58
N ALA A 107 -14.84 11.69 -22.17
CA ALA A 107 -16.16 12.05 -22.68
C ALA A 107 -16.58 13.48 -22.29
N LEU A 108 -16.16 13.96 -21.11
CA LEU A 108 -16.58 15.25 -20.58
C LEU A 108 -15.62 16.40 -20.91
N ALA A 109 -14.33 16.12 -20.98
CA ALA A 109 -13.27 17.13 -21.02
C ALA A 109 -12.06 16.69 -21.88
N GLY A 110 -12.25 15.72 -22.77
CA GLY A 110 -11.24 15.29 -23.73
C GLY A 110 -9.92 14.85 -23.07
N PRO A 111 -8.77 15.19 -23.67
CA PRO A 111 -7.46 14.82 -23.14
C PRO A 111 -7.20 15.32 -21.71
N PHE A 112 -7.68 16.53 -21.38
CA PHE A 112 -7.56 17.06 -20.02
C PHE A 112 -8.31 16.17 -19.03
N GLY A 113 -9.54 15.79 -19.35
CA GLY A 113 -10.35 14.91 -18.53
C GLY A 113 -9.73 13.54 -18.29
N ILE A 114 -9.03 12.96 -19.28
CA ILE A 114 -8.27 11.70 -19.12
C ILE A 114 -7.23 11.83 -18.01
N ILE A 115 -6.42 12.90 -18.06
CA ILE A 115 -5.34 13.14 -17.12
C ILE A 115 -5.90 13.36 -15.71
N VAL A 116 -6.89 14.24 -15.59
CA VAL A 116 -7.53 14.57 -14.31
C VAL A 116 -8.22 13.34 -13.72
N GLY A 117 -8.94 12.57 -14.53
CA GLY A 117 -9.58 11.32 -14.13
C GLY A 117 -8.58 10.29 -13.60
N GLY A 118 -7.47 10.09 -14.32
CA GLY A 118 -6.41 9.16 -13.91
C GLY A 118 -5.72 9.56 -12.59
N ILE A 119 -5.40 10.85 -12.42
CA ILE A 119 -4.83 11.38 -11.17
C ILE A 119 -5.82 11.18 -10.01
N THR A 120 -7.09 11.51 -10.23
CA THR A 120 -8.13 11.41 -9.21
C THR A 120 -8.35 9.95 -8.77
N ALA A 121 -8.32 9.01 -9.71
CA ALA A 121 -8.39 7.59 -9.41
C ALA A 121 -7.25 7.13 -8.49
N PHE A 122 -6.03 7.59 -8.77
CA PHE A 122 -4.87 7.28 -7.94
C PHE A 122 -5.01 7.87 -6.53
N SER A 123 -5.40 9.14 -6.41
CA SER A 123 -5.65 9.79 -5.12
C SER A 123 -6.70 9.06 -4.30
N LEU A 124 -7.84 8.70 -4.92
CA LEU A 124 -8.92 7.98 -4.28
C LEU A 124 -8.46 6.60 -3.80
N GLN A 125 -7.70 5.88 -4.63
CA GLN A 125 -7.19 4.57 -4.26
C GLN A 125 -6.22 4.64 -3.08
N GLU A 126 -5.30 5.62 -3.06
CA GLU A 126 -4.40 5.80 -1.92
C GLU A 126 -5.19 6.14 -0.65
N PHE A 127 -6.19 7.03 -0.73
CA PHE A 127 -7.06 7.36 0.40
C PHE A 127 -7.80 6.14 0.96
N VAL A 128 -8.48 5.37 0.11
CA VAL A 128 -9.19 4.15 0.53
C VAL A 128 -8.22 3.14 1.13
N THR A 129 -7.04 2.98 0.55
CA THR A 129 -5.99 2.07 1.05
C THR A 129 -5.51 2.48 2.44
N GLN A 130 -5.26 3.78 2.66
CA GLN A 130 -4.84 4.32 3.95
C GLN A 130 -5.96 4.25 4.99
N ARG A 131 -7.21 4.55 4.62
CA ARG A 131 -8.36 4.46 5.52
C ARG A 131 -8.61 3.03 5.99
N ARG A 132 -8.58 2.07 5.06
CA ARG A 132 -8.74 0.65 5.41
C ARG A 132 -7.62 0.16 6.31
N ARG A 133 -6.39 0.65 6.09
CA ARG A 133 -5.26 0.37 7.00
C ARG A 133 -5.54 0.89 8.40
N ASP A 134 -5.99 2.14 8.55
CA ASP A 134 -6.30 2.70 9.87
C ASP A 134 -7.41 1.91 10.57
N GLU A 135 -8.43 1.47 9.83
CA GLU A 135 -9.48 0.59 10.36
C GLU A 135 -8.93 -0.77 10.82
N ILE A 136 -8.02 -1.37 10.05
CA ILE A 136 -7.35 -2.62 10.44
C ILE A 136 -6.46 -2.41 11.67
N ASN A 137 -5.72 -1.30 11.73
CA ASN A 137 -4.83 -0.97 12.85
C ASN A 137 -5.60 -0.68 14.16
N LYS A 138 -6.81 -0.10 14.06
CA LYS A 138 -7.72 0.08 15.21
C LYS A 138 -8.28 -1.25 15.71
N LYS A 139 -8.33 -2.26 14.85
CA LYS A 139 -8.71 -3.64 15.18
C LYS A 139 -7.46 -4.47 15.50
N ASN A 140 -7.64 -5.76 15.75
CA ASN A 140 -6.52 -6.66 15.97
C ASN A 140 -5.92 -7.14 14.62
N LEU A 141 -4.77 -6.58 14.26
CA LEU A 141 -3.98 -6.89 13.06
C LEU A 141 -3.66 -8.39 12.89
N LEU A 142 -3.60 -9.16 13.99
CA LEU A 142 -3.20 -10.56 13.99
C LEU A 142 -4.35 -11.55 13.76
N TYR A 143 -5.59 -11.07 13.67
CA TYR A 143 -6.73 -11.92 13.35
C TYR A 143 -7.19 -11.61 11.93
N PRO A 144 -7.09 -12.53 10.97
CA PRO A 144 -7.72 -12.36 9.66
C PRO A 144 -9.24 -12.33 9.83
N MET A 145 -9.92 -11.39 9.16
CA MET A 145 -11.37 -11.22 9.30
C MET A 145 -12.08 -11.09 7.95
N ASP A 146 -11.35 -10.76 6.88
CA ASP A 146 -11.94 -10.49 5.57
C ASP A 146 -11.54 -11.54 4.55
N ARG A 147 -12.40 -11.69 3.53
CA ARG A 147 -12.12 -12.53 2.37
C ARG A 147 -10.86 -12.04 1.64
N GLY A 148 -9.84 -12.90 1.58
CA GLY A 148 -8.58 -12.63 0.92
C GLY A 148 -7.46 -12.13 1.84
N ASP A 149 -7.72 -12.02 3.14
CA ASP A 149 -6.65 -12.03 4.15
C ASP A 149 -5.93 -13.38 4.11
N LEU A 150 -4.64 -13.37 4.44
CA LEU A 150 -3.80 -14.58 4.46
C LEU A 150 -3.14 -14.72 5.82
N GLU A 151 -3.04 -15.97 6.29
CA GLU A 151 -2.33 -16.33 7.51
C GLU A 151 -1.30 -17.41 7.16
N PHE A 152 -0.09 -17.25 7.70
CA PHE A 152 1.02 -18.18 7.55
C PHE A 152 1.56 -18.52 8.94
N PRO A 153 1.09 -19.60 9.55
CA PRO A 153 1.67 -20.14 10.78
C PRO A 153 3.12 -20.55 10.52
N TYR A 154 4.04 -20.21 11.42
CA TYR A 154 5.47 -20.55 11.25
C TYR A 154 5.73 -22.06 11.30
N GLU A 155 4.82 -22.83 11.89
CA GLU A 155 4.87 -24.30 11.91
C GLU A 155 4.63 -24.92 10.52
N GLU A 156 3.96 -24.20 9.63
CA GLU A 156 3.68 -24.63 8.24
C GLU A 156 4.76 -24.16 7.24
N LEU A 157 5.70 -23.33 7.71
CA LEU A 157 6.78 -22.79 6.89
C LEU A 157 8.00 -23.70 7.01
N ASP A 158 8.56 -24.11 5.87
CA ASP A 158 9.83 -24.83 5.84
C ASP A 158 10.99 -23.82 5.96
N GLN A 159 10.86 -22.67 5.30
CA GLN A 159 11.92 -21.67 5.23
C GLN A 159 11.37 -20.26 4.98
N VAL A 160 12.03 -19.26 5.57
CA VAL A 160 11.77 -17.83 5.35
C VAL A 160 13.07 -17.15 4.94
N GLN A 161 13.01 -16.41 3.83
CA GLN A 161 14.16 -15.69 3.29
C GLN A 161 13.80 -14.23 3.04
N LEU A 162 14.57 -13.32 3.65
CA LEU A 162 14.44 -11.88 3.42
C LEU A 162 15.45 -11.39 2.39
N LEU A 163 15.01 -11.20 1.14
CA LEU A 163 15.78 -10.52 0.11
C LEU A 163 15.56 -9.01 0.18
N ARG A 164 16.48 -8.23 -0.40
CA ARG A 164 16.53 -6.74 -0.39
C ARG A 164 15.19 -6.03 -0.61
N ASN A 165 14.26 -6.58 -1.37
CA ASN A 165 12.92 -6.03 -1.58
C ASN A 165 11.81 -7.07 -1.52
N ARG A 166 12.08 -8.27 -1.01
CA ARG A 166 11.12 -9.37 -1.03
C ARG A 166 11.31 -10.27 0.19
N LEU A 167 10.21 -10.60 0.84
CA LEU A 167 10.15 -11.71 1.79
C LEU A 167 9.62 -12.94 1.05
N GLN A 168 10.37 -14.03 1.06
CA GLN A 168 9.97 -15.30 0.49
C GLN A 168 9.60 -16.26 1.62
N LEU A 169 8.42 -16.84 1.52
CA LEU A 169 7.95 -17.89 2.41
C LEU A 169 7.92 -19.18 1.60
N TYR A 170 8.69 -20.17 2.04
CA TYR A 170 8.69 -21.50 1.47
C TYR A 170 7.77 -22.37 2.31
N LEU A 171 6.73 -22.89 1.65
CA LEU A 171 5.82 -23.89 2.18
C LEU A 171 6.09 -25.21 1.43
N LYS A 172 5.61 -26.32 1.99
CA LYS A 172 5.81 -27.67 1.44
C LYS A 172 5.46 -27.80 -0.05
N ASP A 173 4.43 -27.09 -0.50
CA ASP A 173 3.85 -27.18 -1.84
C ASP A 173 4.16 -25.97 -2.74
N ARG A 174 4.64 -24.84 -2.17
CA ARG A 174 4.75 -23.59 -2.91
C ARG A 174 5.65 -22.54 -2.27
N VAL A 175 6.07 -21.57 -3.08
CA VAL A 175 6.77 -20.38 -2.62
C VAL A 175 5.90 -19.14 -2.75
N VAL A 176 5.66 -18.46 -1.63
CA VAL A 176 4.95 -17.18 -1.59
C VAL A 176 5.96 -16.04 -1.56
N ARG A 177 5.91 -15.17 -2.57
CA ARG A 177 6.81 -14.02 -2.71
C ARG A 177 6.06 -12.74 -2.36
N ILE A 178 6.50 -12.09 -1.29
CA ILE A 178 5.92 -10.85 -0.77
C ILE A 178 6.88 -9.71 -1.07
N ALA A 179 6.51 -8.80 -1.96
CA ALA A 179 7.31 -7.61 -2.22
C ALA A 179 7.15 -6.60 -1.08
N ILE A 180 8.27 -6.06 -0.62
CA ILE A 180 8.37 -5.05 0.44
C ILE A 180 9.26 -3.90 -0.03
N SER A 181 9.10 -2.72 0.57
CA SER A 181 9.94 -1.57 0.23
C SER A 181 11.42 -1.85 0.53
N ARG A 182 12.31 -1.53 -0.42
CA ARG A 182 13.77 -1.63 -0.22
C ARG A 182 14.24 -0.85 1.01
N LYS A 183 13.59 0.28 1.31
CA LYS A 183 13.90 1.12 2.47
C LYS A 183 13.71 0.37 3.79
N TYR A 184 12.80 -0.61 3.82
CA TYR A 184 12.44 -1.34 5.02
C TYR A 184 13.29 -2.58 5.24
N SER A 185 13.92 -3.13 4.19
CA SER A 185 14.75 -4.36 4.29
C SER A 185 15.86 -4.27 5.36
N LYS A 186 16.53 -3.12 5.47
CA LYS A 186 17.61 -2.91 6.44
C LYS A 186 17.15 -2.97 7.90
N ILE A 187 15.91 -2.53 8.15
CA ILE A 187 15.30 -2.55 9.49
C ILE A 187 14.67 -3.92 9.76
N LEU A 188 14.12 -4.54 8.71
CA LEU A 188 13.42 -5.81 8.80
C LEU A 188 14.31 -6.98 9.16
N GLY A 189 15.54 -7.06 8.63
CA GLY A 189 16.45 -8.20 8.89
C GLY A 189 16.61 -8.49 10.39
N PRO A 190 17.19 -7.55 11.16
CA PRO A 190 17.42 -7.76 12.60
C PRO A 190 16.13 -8.00 13.40
N VAL A 191 15.02 -7.37 13.00
CA VAL A 191 13.74 -7.52 13.71
C VAL A 191 13.11 -8.88 13.43
N LEU A 192 13.14 -9.35 12.18
CA LEU A 192 12.63 -10.65 11.80
C LEU A 192 13.47 -11.80 12.37
N GLU A 193 14.80 -11.63 12.47
CA GLU A 193 15.70 -12.60 13.13
C GLU A 193 15.28 -12.89 14.58
N ASN A 194 14.76 -11.88 15.29
CA ASN A 194 14.30 -12.01 16.67
C ASN A 194 12.86 -12.55 16.79
N ILE A 195 12.07 -12.54 15.72
CA ILE A 195 10.64 -12.90 15.73
C ILE A 195 10.40 -14.28 15.13
N ILE A 196 11.07 -14.58 14.03
CA ILE A 196 10.90 -15.83 13.29
C ILE A 196 11.78 -16.89 13.95
N PRO A 197 11.33 -18.13 14.16
CA PRO A 197 12.18 -19.17 14.72
C PRO A 197 13.44 -19.42 13.87
N ALA A 198 14.62 -19.43 14.48
CA ALA A 198 15.90 -19.62 13.78
C ALA A 198 15.94 -20.87 12.88
N LYS A 199 15.23 -21.93 13.27
CA LYS A 199 15.13 -23.20 12.51
C LYS A 199 14.52 -23.07 11.11
N ILE A 200 13.69 -22.05 10.87
CA ILE A 200 13.07 -21.78 9.57
C ILE A 200 13.67 -20.54 8.91
N GLN A 201 14.63 -19.88 9.56
CA GLN A 201 15.37 -18.80 8.92
C GLN A 201 16.40 -19.43 8.00
N SER A 202 16.38 -19.03 6.74
CA SER A 202 17.54 -19.24 5.87
C SER A 202 18.27 -17.94 5.68
N GLU A 203 19.59 -18.01 5.58
CA GLU A 203 20.40 -16.88 5.14
C GLU A 203 19.81 -16.26 3.86
N PRO A 204 19.52 -14.96 3.88
CA PRO A 204 19.87 -14.12 2.76
C PRO A 204 21.33 -13.70 2.97
N LEU A 205 22.22 -14.13 2.07
CA LEU A 205 23.64 -13.75 2.01
C LEU A 205 23.90 -12.37 2.64
N PRO A 206 24.87 -12.24 3.56
CA PRO A 206 25.15 -11.01 4.27
C PRO A 206 25.22 -9.83 3.30
N SER A 207 24.39 -8.83 3.52
CA SER A 207 24.56 -7.49 2.94
C SER A 207 25.73 -6.80 3.66
N GLY A 208 26.94 -7.31 3.47
CA GLY A 208 28.14 -6.81 4.15
C GLY A 208 29.44 -7.20 3.45
N ARG A 209 30.01 -6.23 2.73
CA ARG A 209 31.36 -6.15 2.11
C ARG A 209 31.62 -7.02 0.87
N ALA A 210 31.63 -6.35 -0.28
CA ALA A 210 32.62 -6.69 -1.31
C ALA A 210 33.98 -6.09 -0.90
N PRO A 211 35.12 -6.76 -1.19
CA PRO A 211 36.46 -6.19 -1.03
C PRO A 211 36.67 -4.94 -1.89
#